data_AF-C6WM16-F1
#
_entry.id   AF-C6WM16-F1
#
_cell.length_a   1.000
_cell.length_b   1.000
_cell.length_c   1.000
_cell.angle_alpha   90.00
_cell.angle_beta   90.00
_cell.angle_gamma   90.00
#
_symmetry.space_group_name_H-M   'P 1'
#
loop_
_entity.id
_entity.type
_entity.pdbx_description
1 polymer ?
#
loop_
_entity_poly.entity_id
_entity_poly.type
_entity_poly.pdbx_seq_one_letter_code
_entity_poly.pdbx_strand_id
1 'polypeptide(L)'
;MKVKKGDTVVVIAGKDKGARGKVIQAYPALDRVLVEGVNRIKKHTRITQTQRGAQSGGIVTQEAPIHVSNVMVVDSDGKPTRVGYRTNDEGKRVRISRRNGKDI
;
A
#
# COMPACT_ATOMS: atom_id res chain seq x y z
N MET A 1 -9.75 -7.24 5.02
CA MET A 1 -8.47 -6.81 4.40
C MET A 1 -7.28 -7.14 5.31
N LYS A 2 -6.21 -7.76 4.79
CA LYS A 2 -5.04 -8.21 5.60
C LYS A 2 -3.87 -7.20 5.63
N VAL A 3 -3.84 -6.31 4.65
CA VAL A 3 -2.86 -5.23 4.51
C VAL A 3 -3.36 -4.01 5.27
N LYS A 4 -2.48 -3.36 6.04
CA LYS A 4 -2.78 -2.16 6.82
C LYS A 4 -1.93 -0.98 6.33
N LYS A 5 -2.36 0.24 6.68
CA LYS A 5 -1.55 1.45 6.48
C LYS A 5 -0.23 1.30 7.22
N GLY A 6 0.87 1.67 6.56
CA GLY A 6 2.22 1.58 7.09
C GLY A 6 2.95 0.27 6.80
N ASP A 7 2.25 -0.78 6.34
CA ASP A 7 2.91 -2.03 5.93
C ASP A 7 3.81 -1.78 4.71
N THR A 8 4.96 -2.46 4.68
CA THR A 8 5.79 -2.56 3.47
C THR A 8 5.27 -3.71 2.62
N VAL A 9 5.01 -3.46 1.35
CA VAL A 9 4.45 -4.44 0.43
C VAL A 9 5.27 -4.55 -0.85
N VAL A 10 5.18 -5.71 -1.50
CA VAL A 10 5.68 -5.93 -2.85
C VAL A 10 4.52 -6.19 -3.79
N VAL A 11 4.61 -5.66 -5.00
CA VAL A 11 3.62 -5.87 -6.06
C VAL A 11 3.90 -7.18 -6.78
N ILE A 12 2.89 -8.03 -6.91
CA ILE A 12 3.00 -9.39 -7.49
C ILE A 12 2.53 -9.40 -8.95
N ALA A 13 1.58 -8.52 -9.29
CA ALA A 13 0.93 -8.47 -10.59
C ALA A 13 0.67 -7.03 -11.03
N GLY A 14 0.66 -6.81 -12.35
CA GLY A 14 0.48 -5.50 -12.97
C GLY A 14 1.79 -4.92 -13.52
N LYS A 15 1.73 -3.67 -14.00
CA LYS A 15 2.85 -2.96 -14.62
C LYS A 15 4.07 -2.84 -13.70
N ASP A 16 3.83 -2.59 -12.42
CA ASP A 16 4.88 -2.39 -11.42
C ASP A 16 5.25 -3.69 -10.66
N LYS A 17 5.08 -4.86 -11.29
CA LYS A 17 5.42 -6.15 -10.67
C LYS A 17 6.89 -6.16 -10.20
N GLY A 18 7.09 -6.55 -8.94
CA GLY A 18 8.40 -6.58 -8.28
C GLY A 18 8.75 -5.30 -7.52
N ALA A 19 8.05 -4.20 -7.76
CA ALA A 19 8.25 -2.97 -7.01
C ALA A 19 7.88 -3.16 -5.53
N ARG A 20 8.67 -2.55 -4.66
CA ARG A 20 8.42 -2.49 -3.21
C ARG A 20 8.04 -1.07 -2.83
N GLY A 21 7.10 -0.94 -1.90
CA GLY A 21 6.68 0.37 -1.41
C GLY A 21 5.90 0.26 -0.11
N LYS A 22 5.75 1.39 0.57
CA LYS A 22 4.96 1.50 1.80
C LYS A 22 3.51 1.81 1.46
N VAL A 23 2.58 1.21 2.20
CA VAL A 23 1.16 1.52 2.07
C VAL A 23 0.85 2.87 2.73
N ILE A 24 0.55 3.88 1.91
CA ILE A 24 0.18 5.23 2.36
C ILE A 24 -1.24 5.21 2.93
N GLN A 25 -2.15 4.54 2.23
CA GLN A 25 -3.56 4.47 2.60
C GLN A 25 -4.17 3.16 2.13
N ALA A 26 -5.10 2.63 2.94
CA ALA A 26 -5.90 1.46 2.59
C ALA A 26 -7.37 1.90 2.47
N TYR A 27 -8.08 1.32 1.50
CA TYR A 27 -9.50 1.54 1.25
C TYR A 27 -10.25 0.21 1.41
N PRO A 28 -10.61 -0.20 2.65
CA PRO A 28 -11.21 -1.50 2.91
C PRO A 28 -12.52 -1.76 2.15
N ALA A 29 -13.35 -0.73 1.98
CA ALA A 29 -14.62 -0.85 1.26
C ALA A 29 -14.47 -1.11 -0.24
N LEU A 30 -13.31 -0.77 -0.82
CA LEU A 30 -13.03 -0.89 -2.25
C LEU A 30 -12.00 -1.98 -2.56
N ASP A 31 -11.53 -2.71 -1.54
CA ASP A 31 -10.45 -3.69 -1.63
C ASP A 31 -9.18 -3.16 -2.33
N ARG A 32 -8.86 -1.88 -2.11
CA ARG A 32 -7.71 -1.19 -2.74
C ARG A 32 -6.74 -0.62 -1.72
N VAL A 33 -5.49 -0.49 -2.13
CA VAL A 33 -4.40 0.13 -1.37
C VAL A 33 -3.65 1.12 -2.23
N LEU A 34 -3.26 2.25 -1.64
CA LEU A 34 -2.38 3.23 -2.24
C LEU A 34 -0.96 2.97 -1.73
N VAL A 35 -0.06 2.63 -2.64
CA VAL A 35 1.33 2.25 -2.35
C VAL A 35 2.25 3.32 -2.93
N GLU A 36 3.22 3.75 -2.13
CA GLU A 36 4.21 4.74 -2.52
C GLU A 36 5.02 4.27 -3.73
N GLY A 37 5.16 5.14 -4.73
CA GLY A 37 5.99 4.89 -5.92
C GLY A 37 5.42 3.87 -6.91
N VAL A 38 4.24 3.29 -6.64
CA VAL A 38 3.61 2.27 -7.47
C VAL A 38 2.39 2.86 -8.18
N ASN A 39 2.14 2.44 -9.42
CA ASN A 39 0.99 2.83 -10.23
C ASN A 39 0.87 4.35 -10.38
N ARG A 40 1.96 4.99 -10.80
CA ARG A 40 2.01 6.44 -11.05
C ARG A 40 1.25 6.78 -12.31
N ILE A 41 0.25 7.65 -12.17
CA ILE A 41 -0.56 8.18 -13.26
C ILE A 41 -0.28 9.66 -13.48
N LYS A 42 -0.35 10.08 -14.75
CA LYS A 42 -0.32 11.50 -15.12
C LYS A 42 -1.74 12.03 -15.10
N LYS A 43 -2.04 12.92 -14.17
CA LYS A 43 -3.35 13.58 -14.04
C LYS A 43 -3.21 15.03 -14.51
N HIS A 44 -4.03 15.39 -15.50
CA HIS A 44 -4.17 16.79 -15.90
C HIS A 44 -5.05 17.48 -14.88
N THR A 45 -4.49 18.48 -14.19
CA THR A 45 -5.22 19.25 -13.19
C THR A 45 -5.49 20.64 -13.74
N ARG A 46 -6.77 21.03 -13.76
CA ARG A 46 -7.19 22.37 -14.15
C ARG A 46 -6.56 23.39 -13.20
N ILE A 47 -6.08 24.50 -13.76
CA ILE A 47 -5.53 25.61 -12.97
C ILE A 47 -6.60 26.03 -11.96
N THR A 48 -6.27 25.90 -10.68
CA THR A 48 -7.11 26.35 -9.58
C THR A 48 -6.28 27.39 -8.82
N GLN A 49 -6.85 28.56 -8.57
CA GLN A 49 -6.19 29.56 -7.71
C GLN A 49 -6.15 29.02 -6.29
N THR A 50 -4.96 28.83 -5.73
CA THR A 50 -4.83 28.61 -4.28
C THR A 50 -5.14 29.93 -3.54
N GLN A 51 -5.59 29.85 -2.28
CA GLN A 51 -5.88 31.03 -1.43
C GLN A 51 -4.72 32.03 -1.31
N ARG A 52 -3.49 31.64 -1.67
CA ARG A 52 -2.28 32.48 -1.67
C ARG A 52 -1.88 33.01 -3.06
N GLY A 53 -2.76 32.92 -4.06
CA GLY A 53 -2.51 33.46 -5.41
C GLY A 53 -1.57 32.64 -6.29
N ALA A 54 -0.99 31.52 -5.80
CA ALA A 54 -0.19 30.64 -6.61
C ALA A 54 -1.09 29.82 -7.54
N GLN A 55 -0.90 29.98 -8.85
CA GLN A 55 -1.52 29.16 -9.90
C GLN A 55 -0.67 27.90 -10.12
N SER A 56 -1.14 26.75 -9.63
CA SER A 56 -0.56 25.45 -10.03
C SER A 56 -1.56 24.74 -10.95
N GLY A 57 -1.34 24.90 -12.26
CA GLY A 57 -1.91 24.00 -13.27
C GLY A 57 -0.83 23.12 -13.87
N GLY A 58 -1.24 22.03 -14.51
CA GLY A 58 -0.33 21.21 -15.29
C GLY A 58 -0.57 19.71 -15.13
N ILE A 59 0.42 18.95 -15.60
CA ILE A 59 0.44 17.48 -15.53
C ILE A 59 1.10 17.09 -14.21
N VAL A 60 0.29 16.65 -13.25
CA VAL A 60 0.76 16.14 -11.97
C VAL A 60 0.92 14.64 -12.07
N THR A 61 2.06 14.11 -11.60
CA THR A 61 2.24 12.67 -11.44
C THR A 61 1.84 12.30 -10.01
N GLN A 62 0.87 11.41 -9.86
CA GLN A 62 0.39 10.94 -8.56
C GLN A 62 0.22 9.42 -8.57
N GLU A 63 0.36 8.80 -7.41
CA GLU A 63 0.08 7.38 -7.21
C GLU A 63 -1.42 7.10 -7.33
N ALA A 64 -1.78 5.97 -7.92
CA ALA A 64 -3.16 5.49 -8.01
C ALA A 64 -3.35 4.18 -7.23
N PRO A 65 -4.52 3.96 -6.60
CA PRO A 65 -4.75 2.75 -5.83
C PRO A 65 -4.73 1.48 -6.68
N ILE A 66 -4.11 0.44 -6.15
CA ILE A 66 -4.07 -0.91 -6.72
C ILE A 66 -4.92 -1.87 -5.89
N HIS A 67 -5.41 -2.94 -6.52
CA HIS A 67 -6.21 -3.94 -5.83
C HIS A 67 -5.37 -4.73 -4.82
N VAL A 68 -5.93 -5.02 -3.64
CA VAL A 68 -5.20 -5.66 -2.53
C VAL A 68 -4.69 -7.07 -2.87
N SER A 69 -5.31 -7.77 -3.82
CA SER A 69 -4.83 -9.08 -4.28
C SER A 69 -3.48 -9.02 -5.00
N ASN A 70 -3.12 -7.86 -5.54
CA ASN A 70 -1.91 -7.69 -6.35
C ASN A 70 -0.69 -7.33 -5.49
N VAL A 71 -0.84 -7.30 -4.17
CA VAL A 71 0.25 -7.00 -3.23
C VAL A 71 0.43 -8.09 -2.19
N MET A 72 1.68 -8.25 -1.75
CA MET A 72 2.06 -9.12 -0.65
C MET A 72 2.80 -8.32 0.40
N VAL A 73 2.52 -8.59 1.67
CA VAL A 73 3.26 -7.97 2.78
C VAL A 73 4.68 -8.53 2.80
N VAL A 74 5.64 -7.63 2.97
CA VAL A 74 7.04 -7.96 3.16
C VAL A 74 7.27 -8.18 4.64
N ASP A 75 7.82 -9.35 4.96
CA ASP A 75 8.21 -9.71 6.32
C ASP A 75 9.43 -8.90 6.78
N SER A 76 9.70 -8.92 8.08
CA SER A 76 10.95 -8.44 8.70
C SER A 76 12.22 -8.99 8.03
N ASP A 77 12.17 -10.22 7.52
CA ASP A 77 13.27 -10.85 6.78
C ASP A 77 13.40 -10.35 5.32
N GLY A 78 12.63 -9.34 4.92
CA GLY A 78 12.69 -8.70 3.59
C GLY A 78 12.09 -9.52 2.46
N LYS A 79 11.36 -10.60 2.77
CA LYS A 79 10.76 -11.51 1.79
C LYS A 79 9.23 -11.40 1.81
N PRO A 80 8.54 -11.56 0.65
CA PRO A 80 7.08 -11.58 0.61
C PRO A 80 6.50 -12.77 1.37
N THR A 81 5.43 -12.52 2.12
CA THR A 81 4.76 -13.54 2.93
C THR A 81 3.24 -13.40 2.89
N ARG A 82 2.53 -14.49 3.22
CA ARG A 82 1.09 -14.47 3.46
C ARG A 82 0.84 -14.17 4.94
N VAL A 83 -0.06 -13.25 5.21
CA VAL A 83 -0.48 -12.90 6.57
C VAL A 83 -1.43 -13.96 7.14
N GLY A 84 -1.09 -14.46 8.33
CA GLY A 84 -1.91 -15.26 9.23
C GLY A 84 -2.24 -14.49 10.51
N TYR A 85 -2.93 -15.17 11.44
CA TYR A 85 -3.26 -14.61 12.76
C TYR A 85 -2.96 -15.64 13.85
N ARG A 86 -2.51 -15.17 15.01
CA ARG A 86 -2.35 -15.94 16.25
C ARG A 86 -2.95 -15.14 17.41
N THR A 87 -3.51 -15.82 18.40
CA THR A 87 -3.92 -15.20 19.66
C THR A 87 -2.73 -15.24 20.62
N ASN A 88 -2.33 -14.10 21.18
CA ASN A 88 -1.27 -14.05 22.19
C ASN A 88 -1.82 -14.42 23.58
N ASP A 89 -0.94 -14.51 24.57
CA ASP A 89 -1.30 -14.86 25.96
C ASP A 89 -2.24 -13.82 26.61
N GLU A 90 -2.28 -12.59 26.07
CA GLU A 90 -3.21 -11.52 26.47
C GLU A 90 -4.57 -11.59 25.76
N GLY A 91 -4.83 -12.61 24.93
CA GLY A 91 -6.08 -12.78 24.19
C GLY A 91 -6.24 -11.88 22.94
N LYS A 92 -5.22 -11.07 22.59
CA LYS A 92 -5.21 -10.22 21.40
C LYS A 92 -4.84 -11.01 20.14
N ARG A 93 -5.56 -10.73 19.04
CA ARG A 93 -5.23 -11.29 17.72
C ARG A 93 -4.12 -10.49 17.05
N VAL A 94 -2.94 -11.10 16.96
CA VAL A 94 -1.74 -10.53 16.33
C VAL A 94 -1.59 -11.08 14.91
N ARG A 95 -1.04 -10.27 14.00
CA ARG A 95 -0.72 -10.70 12.65
C ARG A 95 0.62 -11.42 12.66
N ILE A 96 0.68 -12.56 11.98
CA ILE A 96 1.91 -13.35 11.84
C ILE A 96 2.24 -13.57 10.37
N SER A 97 3.52 -13.70 10.07
CA SER A 97 3.99 -14.22 8.80
C SER A 97 3.83 -15.73 8.77
N ARG A 98 3.15 -16.26 7.76
CA ARG A 98 3.03 -17.71 7.56
C ARG A 98 4.34 -18.38 7.14
N ARG A 99 5.37 -17.59 6.82
CA ARG A 99 6.67 -18.11 6.38
C ARG A 99 7.56 -18.50 7.56
N ASN A 100 7.69 -17.61 8.54
CA ASN A 100 8.63 -17.75 9.66
C ASN A 100 7.93 -17.72 11.03
N GLY A 101 6.62 -17.49 11.09
CA GLY A 101 5.84 -17.43 12.34
C GLY A 101 6.05 -16.15 13.16
N LYS A 102 6.89 -15.21 12.68
CA LYS A 102 7.16 -13.94 13.35
C LYS A 102 5.99 -12.96 13.18
N ASP A 103 5.93 -11.97 14.06
CA ASP A 103 4.90 -10.93 14.03
C ASP A 103 5.15 -9.90 12.91
N ILE A 104 4.06 -9.32 12.36
CA ILE A 104 4.05 -8.34 11.25
C ILE A 104 3.52 -6.97 11.67
#